data_AF-A0A7Z7ICY2-F1
#
_entry.id   AF-A0A7Z7ICY2-F1
#
_cell.length_a   1.000
_cell.length_b   1.000
_cell.length_c   1.000
_cell.angle_alpha   90.00
_cell.angle_beta   90.00
_cell.angle_gamma   90.00
#
_symmetry.space_group_name_H-M   'P 1'
#
loop_
_entity.id
_entity.type
_entity.pdbx_description
1 polymer ?
#
loop_
_entity_poly.entity_id
_entity_poly.type
_entity_poly.pdbx_seq_one_letter_code
_entity_poly.pdbx_strand_id
1 'polypeptide(L)'
;MSAASTPPLLALCHGARRALIAPHVGGAIAAFFDANDDGKVHWLRPATDAALAARNPLGMASFPLLPYCNRIRDARFTFDGRAIDLSGDGNAFDHALHGHAWRRPWRVGETTESSVELHFSHEPSDAPAHHWPFCYEATQRIVLSDDALTVTMSARNLSERPMPFGMGHHPYYPRTPSTRIHTRVDAMWHATPDLLPVESRCGAVAVGSVCLLPPLSFGGALITSP
;
A
#
# COMPACT_ATOMS: atom_id res chain seq x y z
N MET A 1 2.93 23.85 -25.36
CA MET A 1 2.61 23.37 -24.01
C MET A 1 3.81 22.59 -23.53
N SER A 2 4.53 23.07 -22.52
CA SER A 2 5.71 22.38 -21.99
C SER A 2 5.25 21.08 -21.34
N ALA A 3 5.75 19.93 -21.80
CA ALA A 3 5.55 18.67 -21.11
C ALA A 3 6.20 18.79 -19.73
N ALA A 4 5.38 18.93 -18.69
CA ALA A 4 5.89 18.94 -17.32
C ALA A 4 6.70 17.64 -17.13
N SER A 5 8.00 17.78 -16.86
CA SER A 5 8.87 16.63 -16.65
C SER A 5 8.30 15.76 -15.53
N THR A 6 8.25 14.45 -15.75
CA THR A 6 7.86 13.51 -14.71
C THR A 6 8.79 13.70 -13.52
N PRO A 7 8.26 13.95 -12.29
CA PRO A 7 9.10 14.09 -11.12
C PRO A 7 9.99 12.84 -10.98
N PRO A 8 11.27 13.00 -10.65
CA PRO A 8 12.18 11.86 -10.59
C PRO A 8 11.73 10.87 -9.49
N LEU A 9 12.01 9.59 -9.73
CA LEU A 9 11.93 8.57 -8.69
C LEU A 9 13.04 8.81 -7.67
N LEU A 10 12.78 8.50 -6.40
CA LEU A 10 13.84 8.46 -5.39
C LEU A 10 14.48 7.08 -5.41
N ALA A 11 15.80 7.04 -5.55
CA ALA A 11 16.56 5.80 -5.48
C ALA A 11 17.10 5.60 -4.07
N LEU A 12 16.85 4.41 -3.51
CA LEU A 12 17.47 3.94 -2.28
C LEU A 12 18.46 2.82 -2.60
N CYS A 13 19.57 2.78 -1.87
CA CYS A 13 20.55 1.71 -1.94
C CYS A 13 21.07 1.29 -0.56
N HIS A 14 21.35 -0.02 -0.44
CA HIS A 14 22.08 -0.60 0.68
C HIS A 14 22.78 -1.87 0.16
N GLY A 15 24.11 -1.88 0.07
CA GLY A 15 24.85 -2.99 -0.53
C GLY A 15 24.44 -3.22 -1.99
N ALA A 16 23.99 -4.43 -2.34
CA ALA A 16 23.43 -4.75 -3.66
C ALA A 16 21.95 -4.34 -3.80
N ARG A 17 21.26 -4.07 -2.69
CA ARG A 17 19.81 -3.87 -2.65
C ARG A 17 19.41 -2.49 -3.14
N ARG A 18 18.38 -2.42 -3.96
CA ARG A 18 17.87 -1.20 -4.59
C ARG A 18 16.36 -1.10 -4.47
N ALA A 19 15.87 0.10 -4.20
CA ALA A 19 14.45 0.42 -4.33
C ALA A 19 14.28 1.75 -5.08
N LEU A 20 13.24 1.82 -5.90
CA LEU A 20 12.82 3.05 -6.56
C LEU A 20 11.46 3.44 -6.00
N ILE A 21 11.35 4.66 -5.50
CA ILE A 21 10.14 5.18 -4.85
C ILE A 21 9.54 6.27 -5.73
N ALA A 22 8.21 6.24 -5.89
CA ALA A 22 7.43 7.20 -6.66
C ALA A 22 6.50 8.01 -5.72
N PRO A 23 7.01 9.03 -5.00
CA PRO A 23 6.19 9.84 -4.10
C PRO A 23 4.97 10.45 -4.80
N HIS A 24 5.18 10.87 -6.05
CA HIS A 24 4.16 11.50 -6.89
C HIS A 24 3.10 10.53 -7.44
N VAL A 25 3.28 9.21 -7.27
CA VAL A 25 2.33 8.17 -7.65
C VAL A 25 1.89 7.42 -6.40
N GLY A 26 1.07 8.04 -5.55
CA GLY A 26 0.49 7.34 -4.40
C GLY A 26 1.46 7.00 -3.27
N GLY A 27 2.68 7.55 -3.27
CA GLY A 27 3.74 7.09 -2.37
C GLY A 27 4.17 5.65 -2.65
N ALA A 28 4.09 5.22 -3.91
CA ALA A 28 4.33 3.84 -4.31
C ALA A 28 5.83 3.47 -4.35
N ILE A 29 6.09 2.17 -4.25
CA ILE A 29 7.36 1.55 -4.64
C ILE A 29 7.25 1.22 -6.12
N ALA A 30 8.10 1.80 -6.96
CA ALA A 30 8.19 1.53 -8.38
C ALA A 30 9.00 0.26 -8.69
N ALA A 31 10.03 -0.04 -7.89
CA ALA A 31 10.79 -1.28 -8.03
C ALA A 31 11.50 -1.65 -6.71
N PHE A 32 11.69 -2.95 -6.48
CA PHE A 32 12.53 -3.48 -5.42
C PHE A 32 13.31 -4.69 -5.95
N PHE A 33 14.64 -4.61 -5.93
CA PHE A 33 15.52 -5.59 -6.56
C PHE A 33 16.93 -5.59 -5.95
N ASP A 34 17.65 -6.68 -6.11
CA ASP A 34 19.11 -6.72 -5.91
C ASP A 34 19.83 -6.51 -7.24
N ALA A 35 20.89 -5.72 -7.24
CA ALA A 35 21.74 -5.44 -8.38
C ALA A 35 23.13 -6.06 -8.16
N ASN A 36 23.43 -7.09 -8.94
CA ASN A 36 24.69 -7.83 -8.91
C ASN A 36 25.36 -7.77 -10.29
N ASP A 37 26.58 -8.30 -10.41
CA ASP A 37 27.31 -8.35 -11.68
C ASP A 37 26.55 -9.11 -12.77
N ASP A 38 25.76 -10.13 -12.40
CA ASP A 38 24.91 -10.92 -13.30
C ASP A 38 23.59 -10.23 -13.70
N GLY A 39 23.33 -9.02 -13.18
CA GLY A 39 22.15 -8.22 -13.48
C GLY A 39 21.22 -7.99 -12.27
N LYS A 40 19.93 -7.77 -12.57
CA LYS A 40 18.92 -7.41 -11.56
C LYS A 40 18.02 -8.59 -11.22
N VAL A 41 17.89 -8.88 -9.93
CA VAL A 41 16.92 -9.86 -9.41
C VAL A 41 15.79 -9.09 -8.73
N HIS A 42 14.62 -9.08 -9.37
CA HIS A 42 13.44 -8.36 -8.88
C HIS A 42 12.69 -9.16 -7.81
N TRP A 43 12.51 -8.57 -6.63
CA TRP A 43 11.71 -9.12 -5.54
C TRP A 43 10.23 -8.75 -5.68
N LEU A 44 9.95 -7.57 -6.22
CA LEU A 44 8.62 -7.12 -6.62
C LEU A 44 8.59 -6.86 -8.13
N ARG A 45 7.42 -7.07 -8.76
CA ARG A 45 7.18 -6.77 -10.18
C ARG A 45 7.48 -5.29 -10.43
N PRO A 46 8.52 -4.94 -11.20
CA PRO A 46 8.87 -3.54 -11.41
C PRO A 46 7.79 -2.82 -12.22
N ALA A 47 7.71 -1.50 -12.01
CA ALA A 47 6.90 -0.63 -12.83
C ALA A 47 7.43 -0.61 -14.27
N THR A 48 6.50 -0.63 -15.22
CA THR A 48 6.83 -0.39 -16.63
C THR A 48 6.95 1.11 -16.89
N ASP A 49 7.68 1.49 -17.93
CA ASP A 49 7.76 2.89 -18.37
C ASP A 49 6.38 3.48 -18.67
N ALA A 50 5.49 2.69 -19.26
CA ALA A 50 4.11 3.09 -19.52
C ALA A 50 3.33 3.39 -18.23
N ALA A 51 3.52 2.58 -17.18
CA ALA A 51 2.89 2.80 -15.88
C ALA A 51 3.42 4.07 -15.19
N LEU A 52 4.73 4.32 -15.28
CA LEU A 52 5.36 5.53 -14.76
C LEU A 52 4.87 6.77 -15.51
N ALA A 53 4.83 6.73 -16.84
CA ALA A 53 4.32 7.81 -17.68
C ALA A 53 2.85 8.12 -17.39
N ALA A 54 2.02 7.08 -17.22
CA ALA A 54 0.61 7.22 -16.88
C ALA A 54 0.34 7.58 -15.42
N ARG A 55 1.38 7.60 -14.56
CA ARG A 55 1.26 7.74 -13.10
C ARG A 55 0.22 6.78 -12.52
N ASN A 56 0.22 5.55 -13.01
CA ASN A 56 -0.76 4.53 -12.62
C ASN A 56 -0.24 3.70 -11.44
N PRO A 57 -0.80 3.85 -10.22
CA PRO A 57 -0.34 3.08 -9.07
C PRO A 57 -0.50 1.56 -9.23
N LEU A 58 -1.50 1.09 -9.98
CA LEU A 58 -1.71 -0.35 -10.25
C LEU A 58 -0.57 -0.96 -11.08
N GLY A 59 0.16 -0.12 -11.81
CA GLY A 59 1.36 -0.51 -12.54
C GLY A 59 2.65 -0.39 -11.74
N MET A 60 2.60 0.05 -10.48
CA MET A 60 3.75 0.10 -9.58
C MET A 60 4.04 -1.29 -8.97
N ALA A 61 5.18 -1.41 -8.29
CA ALA A 61 5.56 -2.63 -7.60
C ALA A 61 4.75 -2.84 -6.31
N SER A 62 4.46 -1.76 -5.60
CA SER A 62 3.54 -1.75 -4.47
C SER A 62 3.07 -0.34 -4.10
N PHE A 63 1.95 -0.21 -3.40
CA PHE A 63 1.43 1.06 -2.88
C PHE A 63 0.69 0.89 -1.54
N PRO A 64 0.64 1.94 -0.70
CA PRO A 64 -0.06 1.92 0.59
C PRO A 64 -1.58 1.94 0.41
N LEU A 65 -2.33 1.28 1.27
CA LEU A 65 -3.79 1.26 1.30
C LEU A 65 -4.26 2.00 2.56
N LEU A 66 -4.84 3.20 2.39
CA LEU A 66 -5.28 4.06 3.49
C LEU A 66 -6.47 4.94 3.04
N PRO A 67 -7.43 5.23 3.93
CA PRO A 67 -7.52 4.84 5.35
C PRO A 67 -8.32 3.54 5.59
N TYR A 68 -8.55 2.75 4.54
CA TYR A 68 -9.10 1.40 4.62
C TYR A 68 -8.48 0.53 3.53
N CYS A 69 -8.46 -0.78 3.76
CA CYS A 69 -7.99 -1.76 2.80
C CYS A 69 -9.16 -2.53 2.17
N ASN A 70 -8.95 -3.02 0.95
CA ASN A 70 -9.97 -3.71 0.15
C ASN A 70 -11.30 -2.92 0.05
N ARG A 71 -12.44 -3.63 0.01
CA ARG A 71 -13.76 -3.12 -0.34
C ARG A 71 -14.59 -2.72 0.87
N ILE A 72 -15.34 -1.62 0.73
CA ILE A 72 -16.50 -1.29 1.57
C ILE A 72 -17.75 -1.45 0.69
N ARG A 73 -18.64 -2.37 1.11
CA ARG A 73 -19.89 -2.69 0.42
C ARG A 73 -20.67 -1.41 0.11
N ASP A 74 -21.12 -1.29 -1.14
CA ASP A 74 -21.92 -0.18 -1.67
C ASP A 74 -21.36 1.22 -1.39
N ALA A 75 -20.05 1.30 -1.10
CA ALA A 75 -19.37 2.51 -0.65
C ALA A 75 -20.01 3.17 0.58
N ARG A 76 -20.74 2.41 1.42
CA ARG A 76 -21.51 2.95 2.54
C ARG A 76 -21.37 2.11 3.78
N PHE A 77 -21.32 2.76 4.93
CA PHE A 77 -21.34 2.09 6.22
C PHE A 77 -21.81 3.03 7.32
N THR A 78 -22.10 2.46 8.49
CA THR A 78 -22.40 3.22 9.70
C THR A 78 -21.24 3.13 10.66
N PHE A 79 -20.80 4.26 11.19
CA PHE A 79 -19.77 4.32 12.22
C PHE A 79 -20.13 5.40 13.23
N ASP A 80 -20.02 5.08 14.52
CA ASP A 80 -20.30 6.03 15.61
C ASP A 80 -21.68 6.72 15.44
N GLY A 81 -22.71 5.88 15.18
CA GLY A 81 -24.10 6.32 14.98
C GLY A 81 -24.38 7.13 13.71
N ARG A 82 -23.41 7.33 12.82
CA ARG A 82 -23.53 8.16 11.61
C ARG A 82 -23.34 7.35 10.34
N ALA A 83 -24.17 7.65 9.33
CA ALA A 83 -23.97 7.14 7.97
C ALA A 83 -22.77 7.84 7.33
N ILE A 84 -21.90 7.05 6.70
CA ILE A 84 -20.78 7.50 5.88
C ILE A 84 -21.03 7.02 4.46
N ASP A 85 -20.99 7.95 3.51
CA ASP A 85 -21.14 7.69 2.08
C ASP A 85 -19.83 8.05 1.35
N LEU A 86 -19.22 7.06 0.71
CA LEU A 86 -17.97 7.16 -0.05
C LEU A 86 -18.20 7.06 -1.56
N SER A 87 -19.46 7.04 -2.03
CA SER A 87 -19.79 6.93 -3.46
C SER A 87 -19.28 8.11 -4.30
N GLY A 88 -18.91 9.22 -3.64
CA GLY A 88 -18.30 10.38 -4.27
C GLY A 88 -16.82 10.22 -4.64
N ASP A 89 -16.17 9.08 -4.40
CA ASP A 89 -14.72 8.95 -4.59
C ASP A 89 -14.23 8.91 -6.05
N GLY A 90 -15.17 8.88 -7.00
CA GLY A 90 -14.90 8.85 -8.44
C GLY A 90 -14.22 7.57 -8.92
N ASN A 91 -14.26 6.48 -8.16
CA ASN A 91 -13.78 5.19 -8.63
C ASN A 91 -14.80 4.53 -9.58
N ALA A 92 -14.33 3.58 -10.39
CA ALA A 92 -15.17 2.87 -11.37
C ALA A 92 -15.74 1.53 -10.84
N PHE A 93 -15.65 1.31 -9.53
CA PHE A 93 -16.05 0.07 -8.87
C PHE A 93 -17.39 0.25 -8.15
N ASP A 94 -18.17 -0.82 -8.07
CA ASP A 94 -19.45 -0.83 -7.35
C ASP A 94 -19.29 -0.66 -5.83
N HIS A 95 -18.06 -0.81 -5.34
CA HIS A 95 -17.69 -0.70 -3.93
C HIS A 95 -16.52 0.25 -3.78
N ALA A 96 -16.51 1.01 -2.68
CA ALA A 96 -15.34 1.81 -2.32
C ALA A 96 -14.13 0.88 -2.14
N LEU A 97 -12.99 1.22 -2.74
CA LEU A 97 -11.83 0.33 -2.83
C LEU A 97 -10.53 1.05 -2.42
N HIS A 98 -9.80 0.45 -1.48
CA HIS A 98 -8.41 0.82 -1.16
C HIS A 98 -8.17 2.23 -0.58
N GLY A 99 -9.24 2.95 -0.26
CA GLY A 99 -9.14 4.34 0.17
C GLY A 99 -8.64 5.26 -0.94
N HIS A 100 -7.99 6.35 -0.53
CA HIS A 100 -7.63 7.43 -1.46
C HIS A 100 -6.15 7.80 -1.42
N ALA A 101 -5.39 7.41 -0.39
CA ALA A 101 -3.99 7.83 -0.26
C ALA A 101 -3.10 7.30 -1.41
N TRP A 102 -3.44 6.12 -1.96
CA TRP A 102 -2.74 5.50 -3.07
C TRP A 102 -2.93 6.20 -4.42
N ARG A 103 -3.92 7.10 -4.52
CA ARG A 103 -4.24 7.86 -5.75
C ARG A 103 -3.72 9.29 -5.70
N ARG A 104 -3.09 9.71 -4.60
CA ARG A 104 -2.65 11.09 -4.37
C ARG A 104 -1.15 11.14 -4.10
N PRO A 105 -0.46 12.23 -4.48
CA PRO A 105 0.97 12.37 -4.22
C PRO A 105 1.25 12.46 -2.71
N TRP A 106 2.39 11.92 -2.31
CA TRP A 106 2.93 12.02 -0.95
C TRP A 106 4.08 13.00 -0.94
N ARG A 107 4.19 13.78 0.13
CA ARG A 107 5.31 14.69 0.35
C ARG A 107 6.51 13.91 0.86
N VAL A 108 7.68 14.17 0.29
CA VAL A 108 8.94 13.60 0.76
C VAL A 108 9.36 14.30 2.06
N GLY A 109 9.71 13.51 3.07
CA GLY A 109 10.29 13.94 4.34
C GLY A 109 11.79 13.68 4.38
N GLU A 110 12.27 13.14 5.50
CA GLU A 110 13.67 12.76 5.66
C GLU A 110 14.07 11.67 4.66
N THR A 111 15.28 11.80 4.10
CA THR A 111 15.87 10.83 3.17
C THR A 111 17.31 10.55 3.58
N THR A 112 17.68 9.28 3.50
CA THR A 112 19.07 8.83 3.53
C THR A 112 19.36 8.02 2.26
N GLU A 113 20.58 7.52 2.12
CA GLU A 113 20.90 6.60 1.02
C GLU A 113 20.02 5.35 1.02
N SER A 114 19.68 4.82 2.20
CA SER A 114 18.96 3.55 2.36
C SER A 114 17.53 3.72 2.87
N SER A 115 17.03 4.94 3.09
CA SER A 115 15.67 5.16 3.60
C SER A 115 15.00 6.43 3.12
N VAL A 116 13.66 6.43 3.14
CA VAL A 116 12.83 7.63 2.93
C VAL A 116 11.62 7.60 3.85
N GLU A 117 11.25 8.77 4.38
CA GLU A 117 9.96 9.02 4.99
C GLU A 117 9.05 9.78 4.01
N LEU A 118 7.83 9.31 3.86
CA LEU A 118 6.78 9.94 3.06
C LEU A 118 5.63 10.36 3.97
N HIS A 119 5.08 11.54 3.72
CA HIS A 119 3.96 12.09 4.47
C HIS A 119 2.76 12.31 3.56
N PHE A 120 1.59 11.99 4.08
CA PHE A 120 0.30 12.23 3.46
C PHE A 120 -0.60 12.98 4.42
N SER A 121 -1.20 14.06 3.95
CA SER A 121 -2.20 14.82 4.71
C SER A 121 -3.50 14.85 3.92
N HIS A 122 -4.60 14.62 4.62
CA HIS A 122 -5.91 14.67 4.04
C HIS A 122 -6.84 15.55 4.87
N GLU A 123 -7.38 16.55 4.19
CA GLU A 123 -8.52 17.34 4.64
C GLU A 123 -9.77 16.92 3.86
N PRO A 124 -10.92 16.72 4.53
CA PRO A 124 -12.18 16.38 3.89
C PRO A 124 -12.71 17.54 3.03
N SER A 125 -13.30 17.22 1.89
CA SER A 125 -14.07 18.18 1.06
C SER A 125 -14.98 17.46 0.08
N ASP A 126 -15.84 18.22 -0.63
CA ASP A 126 -16.75 17.66 -1.65
C ASP A 126 -16.01 17.19 -2.92
N ALA A 127 -14.70 17.43 -3.04
CA ALA A 127 -13.93 16.94 -4.16
C ALA A 127 -13.76 15.41 -4.10
N PRO A 128 -13.86 14.67 -5.22
CA PRO A 128 -13.77 13.20 -5.20
C PRO A 128 -12.50 12.65 -4.54
N ALA A 129 -11.36 13.32 -4.71
CA ALA A 129 -10.09 12.92 -4.09
C ALA A 129 -10.04 13.16 -2.55
N HIS A 130 -11.06 13.78 -1.99
CA HIS A 130 -11.20 14.21 -0.60
C HIS A 130 -12.53 13.76 0.04
N HIS A 131 -13.20 12.79 -0.55
CA HIS A 131 -14.50 12.25 -0.10
C HIS A 131 -14.50 11.59 1.30
N TRP A 132 -13.33 11.24 1.83
CA TRP A 132 -13.25 10.67 3.17
C TRP A 132 -13.55 11.76 4.21
N PRO A 133 -14.48 11.54 5.17
CA PRO A 133 -15.03 12.64 5.97
C PRO A 133 -14.20 13.00 7.21
N PHE A 134 -13.01 12.44 7.38
CA PHE A 134 -12.16 12.66 8.55
C PHE A 134 -10.81 13.23 8.13
N CYS A 135 -10.39 14.30 8.78
CA CYS A 135 -9.03 14.81 8.65
C CYS A 135 -8.03 13.86 9.32
N TYR A 136 -6.95 13.53 8.62
CA TYR A 136 -5.87 12.70 9.14
C TYR A 136 -4.53 12.96 8.44
N GLU A 137 -3.46 12.58 9.14
CA GLU A 137 -2.13 12.46 8.57
C GLU A 137 -1.68 11.01 8.57
N ALA A 138 -0.89 10.62 7.58
CA ALA A 138 -0.24 9.33 7.52
C ALA A 138 1.23 9.47 7.16
N THR A 139 2.04 8.53 7.68
CA THR A 139 3.44 8.40 7.31
C THR A 139 3.71 7.02 6.76
N GLN A 140 4.68 6.94 5.86
CA GLN A 140 5.25 5.71 5.33
C GLN A 140 6.77 5.86 5.34
N ARG A 141 7.44 5.07 6.17
CA ARG A 141 8.89 4.98 6.22
C ARG A 141 9.35 3.71 5.52
N ILE A 142 10.16 3.86 4.48
CA ILE A 142 10.72 2.77 3.68
C ILE A 142 12.21 2.69 3.97
N VAL A 143 12.69 1.53 4.41
CA VAL A 143 14.08 1.30 4.78
C VAL A 143 14.61 0.05 4.10
N LEU A 144 15.79 0.16 3.49
CA LEU A 144 16.57 -0.98 3.02
C LEU A 144 17.57 -1.41 4.09
N SER A 145 17.59 -2.69 4.40
CA SER A 145 18.60 -3.38 5.19
C SER A 145 19.26 -4.50 4.38
N ASP A 146 20.27 -5.14 4.96
CA ASP A 146 20.97 -6.29 4.37
C ASP A 146 20.01 -7.41 3.93
N ASP A 147 18.88 -7.58 4.63
CA ASP A 147 17.96 -8.71 4.45
C ASP A 147 16.53 -8.29 4.02
N ALA A 148 16.17 -7.01 4.09
CA ALA A 148 14.79 -6.59 3.86
C ALA A 148 14.62 -5.23 3.18
N LEU A 149 13.46 -5.06 2.55
CA LEU A 149 12.79 -3.78 2.45
C LEU A 149 11.70 -3.76 3.52
N THR A 150 11.82 -2.82 4.46
CA THR A 150 10.85 -2.62 5.54
C THR A 150 9.99 -1.41 5.21
N VAL A 151 8.66 -1.57 5.29
CA VAL A 151 7.70 -0.47 5.16
C VAL A 151 6.96 -0.34 6.49
N THR A 152 7.18 0.76 7.18
CA THR A 152 6.45 1.11 8.41
C THR A 152 5.44 2.19 8.07
N MET A 153 4.16 1.93 8.35
CA MET A 153 3.07 2.89 8.11
C MET A 153 2.46 3.32 9.44
N SER A 154 2.11 4.60 9.53
CA SER A 154 1.32 5.13 10.65
C SER A 154 0.25 6.07 10.14
N ALA A 155 -0.81 6.25 10.93
CA ALA A 155 -1.82 7.26 10.69
C ALA A 155 -2.24 7.90 12.02
N ARG A 156 -2.50 9.20 11.98
CA ARG A 156 -2.96 10.01 13.09
C ARG A 156 -4.25 10.69 12.70
N ASN A 157 -5.31 10.39 13.44
CA ASN A 157 -6.58 11.11 13.34
C ASN A 157 -6.39 12.55 13.85
N LEU A 158 -6.78 13.53 13.04
CA LEU A 158 -6.76 14.95 13.38
C LEU A 158 -8.17 15.54 13.53
N SER A 159 -9.21 14.71 13.34
CA SER A 159 -10.60 15.11 13.53
C SER A 159 -10.94 15.20 15.01
N GLU A 160 -11.94 16.01 15.35
CA GLU A 160 -12.47 16.16 16.72
C GLU A 160 -13.24 14.92 17.21
N ARG A 161 -13.34 13.87 16.40
CA ARG A 161 -14.13 12.67 16.65
C ARG A 161 -13.40 11.41 16.23
N PRO A 162 -13.76 10.22 16.78
CA PRO A 162 -13.16 8.95 16.37
C PRO A 162 -13.25 8.74 14.86
N MET A 163 -12.18 8.20 14.27
CA MET A 163 -12.10 7.88 12.85
C MET A 163 -11.96 6.35 12.69
N PRO A 164 -12.80 5.69 11.86
CA PRO A 164 -12.59 4.30 11.51
C PRO A 164 -11.31 4.16 10.68
N PHE A 165 -10.54 3.10 10.91
CA PHE A 165 -9.24 2.96 10.26
C PHE A 165 -8.91 1.52 9.90
N GLY A 166 -8.28 1.36 8.75
CA GLY A 166 -7.57 0.17 8.31
C GLY A 166 -6.40 0.55 7.42
N MET A 167 -5.35 -0.28 7.42
CA MET A 167 -4.21 -0.06 6.55
C MET A 167 -3.70 -1.38 5.97
N GLY A 168 -3.01 -1.26 4.85
CA GLY A 168 -2.34 -2.37 4.21
C GLY A 168 -1.39 -1.90 3.14
N HIS A 169 -0.78 -2.85 2.46
CA HIS A 169 0.11 -2.60 1.34
C HIS A 169 -0.24 -3.59 0.22
N HIS A 170 -0.06 -3.17 -1.03
CA HIS A 170 -0.48 -3.96 -2.20
C HIS A 170 0.68 -4.43 -3.08
N PRO A 171 1.52 -5.38 -2.61
CA PRO A 171 2.68 -5.83 -3.35
C PRO A 171 2.28 -6.71 -4.55
N TYR A 172 2.91 -6.45 -5.70
CA TYR A 172 2.88 -7.35 -6.85
C TYR A 172 4.19 -8.12 -6.93
N TYR A 173 4.12 -9.44 -6.91
CA TYR A 173 5.29 -10.32 -7.04
C TYR A 173 5.48 -10.77 -8.49
N PRO A 174 6.73 -10.97 -8.95
CA PRO A 174 6.98 -11.63 -10.22
C PRO A 174 6.36 -13.04 -10.24
N ARG A 175 5.55 -13.31 -11.28
CA ARG A 175 4.90 -14.61 -11.47
C ARG A 175 5.54 -15.33 -12.65
N THR A 176 6.35 -16.33 -12.34
CA THR A 176 6.92 -17.29 -13.29
C THR A 176 6.30 -18.68 -13.05
N PRO A 177 6.49 -19.65 -13.96
CA PRO A 177 6.10 -21.04 -13.69
C PRO A 177 6.70 -21.63 -12.40
N SER A 178 7.86 -21.10 -11.98
CA SER A 178 8.56 -21.52 -10.77
C SER A 178 8.14 -20.77 -9.51
N THR A 179 7.33 -19.71 -9.61
CA THR A 179 6.89 -18.94 -8.45
C THR A 179 6.04 -19.82 -7.52
N ARG A 180 6.38 -19.81 -6.23
CA ARG A 180 5.61 -20.44 -5.15
C ARG A 180 5.37 -19.40 -4.05
N ILE A 181 4.18 -19.41 -3.46
CA ILE A 181 3.81 -18.51 -2.36
C ILE A 181 3.55 -19.37 -1.12
N HIS A 182 4.19 -19.00 -0.03
CA HIS A 182 4.01 -19.64 1.27
C HIS A 182 3.63 -18.59 2.28
N THR A 183 2.62 -18.91 3.07
CA THR A 183 2.07 -18.00 4.06
C THR A 183 1.50 -18.81 5.21
N ARG A 184 1.54 -18.22 6.40
CA ARG A 184 0.85 -18.75 7.58
C ARG A 184 -0.55 -18.16 7.57
N VAL A 185 -1.54 -19.03 7.41
CA VAL A 185 -2.95 -18.63 7.31
C VAL A 185 -3.74 -19.47 8.29
N ASP A 186 -4.38 -18.82 9.27
CA ASP A 186 -5.23 -19.49 10.25
C ASP A 186 -6.65 -19.73 9.69
N ALA A 187 -7.13 -18.79 8.86
CA ALA A 187 -8.43 -18.86 8.23
C ALA A 187 -8.44 -18.13 6.88
N MET A 188 -9.34 -18.55 6.00
CA MET A 188 -9.61 -17.87 4.73
C MET A 188 -11.06 -17.42 4.67
N TRP A 189 -11.26 -16.18 4.25
CA TRP A 189 -12.59 -15.66 3.94
C TRP A 189 -12.98 -16.09 2.53
N HIS A 190 -14.14 -16.73 2.42
CA HIS A 190 -14.79 -16.92 1.14
C HIS A 190 -15.40 -15.60 0.71
N ALA A 191 -15.32 -15.33 -0.59
CA ALA A 191 -15.81 -14.10 -1.18
C ALA A 191 -16.91 -14.38 -2.20
N THR A 192 -17.87 -13.47 -2.28
CA THR A 192 -18.82 -13.37 -3.39
C THR A 192 -18.10 -13.00 -4.69
N PRO A 193 -18.77 -13.09 -5.87
CA PRO A 193 -18.19 -12.68 -7.14
C PRO A 193 -17.73 -11.21 -7.21
N ASP A 194 -18.39 -10.32 -6.46
CA ASP A 194 -18.01 -8.91 -6.25
C ASP A 194 -16.90 -8.74 -5.18
N LEU A 195 -16.32 -9.84 -4.72
CA LEU A 195 -15.16 -9.94 -3.81
C LEU A 195 -15.42 -9.38 -2.41
N LEU A 196 -16.64 -9.53 -1.90
CA LEU A 196 -17.00 -9.20 -0.52
C LEU A 196 -16.95 -10.44 0.38
N PRO A 197 -16.44 -10.34 1.62
CA PRO A 197 -16.36 -11.48 2.53
C PRO A 197 -17.77 -11.93 2.96
N VAL A 198 -17.99 -13.25 2.98
CA VAL A 198 -19.26 -13.85 3.44
C VAL A 198 -19.10 -14.74 4.67
N GLU A 199 -18.09 -15.61 4.67
CA GLU A 199 -17.89 -16.61 5.70
C GLU A 199 -16.38 -16.84 5.87
N SER A 200 -15.92 -16.95 7.11
CA SER A 200 -14.57 -17.40 7.42
C SER A 200 -14.58 -18.91 7.63
N ARG A 201 -13.64 -19.62 6.97
CA ARG A 201 -13.42 -21.05 7.22
C ARG A 201 -12.10 -21.24 7.93
N CYS A 202 -12.16 -21.87 9.10
CA CYS A 202 -10.99 -22.35 9.83
C CYS A 202 -10.51 -23.65 9.17
N GLY A 203 -9.23 -23.70 8.79
CA GLY A 203 -8.63 -24.90 8.23
C GLY A 203 -7.61 -25.49 9.20
N ALA A 204 -7.79 -26.74 9.62
CA ALA A 204 -6.69 -27.53 10.12
C ALA A 204 -5.64 -27.69 9.00
N VAL A 205 -4.53 -26.96 9.15
CA VAL A 205 -3.18 -27.15 8.57
C VAL A 205 -3.06 -27.75 7.16
N ALA A 206 -2.52 -26.96 6.22
CA ALA A 206 -1.64 -27.49 5.18
C ALA A 206 -0.18 -27.14 5.56
N VAL A 207 0.56 -28.11 6.12
CA VAL A 207 2.02 -28.06 6.11
C VAL A 207 2.43 -28.42 4.69
N GLY A 208 2.75 -27.40 3.89
CA GLY A 208 3.57 -27.54 2.70
C GLY A 208 4.84 -26.72 2.92
N SER A 209 5.95 -27.39 3.24
CA SER A 209 7.24 -26.72 3.48
C SER A 209 7.65 -25.87 2.29
N VAL A 210 7.80 -24.56 2.50
CA VAL A 210 8.91 -23.78 1.97
C VAL A 210 9.37 -22.82 3.05
N CYS A 211 10.67 -22.91 3.30
CA CYS A 211 11.43 -22.02 4.13
C CYS A 211 11.74 -20.76 3.31
N LEU A 212 11.31 -19.60 3.77
CA LEU A 212 11.96 -18.32 3.48
C LEU A 212 12.30 -17.73 4.85
N LEU A 213 13.55 -17.88 5.27
CA LEU A 213 14.14 -17.20 6.43
C LEU A 213 15.31 -16.35 5.92
N PRO A 214 15.63 -15.20 6.55
CA PRO A 214 14.77 -14.21 7.24
C PRO A 214 15.18 -12.74 6.93
N PRO A 215 14.50 -11.67 7.45
CA PRO A 215 13.12 -11.55 7.93
C PRO A 215 12.29 -10.46 7.18
N LEU A 216 11.06 -10.78 6.78
CA LEU A 216 10.01 -9.77 6.55
C LEU A 216 9.08 -9.78 7.78
N SER A 217 9.30 -8.84 8.70
CA SER A 217 8.35 -8.58 9.78
C SER A 217 7.27 -7.61 9.28
N PHE A 218 6.03 -8.09 9.19
CA PHE A 218 4.87 -7.21 9.25
C PHE A 218 4.57 -6.96 10.73
N GLY A 219 5.13 -5.88 11.28
CA GLY A 219 4.85 -5.43 12.64
C GLY A 219 3.38 -5.04 12.77
N GLY A 220 2.65 -5.72 13.65
CA GLY A 220 1.27 -5.41 13.99
C GLY A 220 1.13 -4.01 14.58
N ALA A 221 -0.02 -3.39 14.31
CA ALA A 221 -0.44 -2.16 14.95
C ALA A 221 -0.51 -2.37 16.47
N LEU A 222 0.40 -1.73 17.21
CA LEU A 222 0.22 -1.48 18.63
C LEU A 222 -0.83 -0.38 18.77
N ILE A 223 -2.06 -0.77 19.11
CA ILE A 223 -3.04 0.15 19.67
C ILE A 223 -2.62 0.38 21.12
N THR A 224 -1.96 1.50 21.40
CA THR A 224 -1.85 2.02 22.75
C THR A 224 -3.02 2.97 23.01
N SER A 225 -3.66 2.85 24.16
CA SER A 225 -4.63 3.80 24.70
C SER A 225 -4.51 3.82 26.22
N PRO A 226 -4.87 4.92 26.88
CA PRO A 226 -4.48 6.32 26.65
C PRO A 226 -3.12 6.67 27.31
#